data_AF-A0AAU6U9T6-F1
#
_entry.id   AF-A0AAU6U9T6-F1
#
_cell.length_a   1.000
_cell.length_b   1.000
_cell.length_c   1.000
_cell.angle_alpha   90.00
_cell.angle_beta   90.00
_cell.angle_gamma   90.00
#
_symmetry.space_group_name_H-M   'P 1'
#
loop_
_entity.id
_entity.type
_entity.pdbx_description
1 polymer ?
#
loop_
_entity_poly.entity_id
_entity_poly.type
_entity_poly.pdbx_seq_one_letter_code
_entity_poly.pdbx_strand_id
1 'polypeptide(L)'
;MSELRVSRLVCLVMALYPALWGIFSLMNNIADFSGTAQNAVEPILSMKDTYNIPGQMWRAIHFSEAPYIGLAVITMMETLAGILASVGLILMLRSLTKPYPQFSTGKAWVMAGATCAILVWGVGFMVVAGDWFMAWEATENPLSTQLGALLYMVPNTLALIVFLSHKE
;
A
#
# COMPACT_ATOMS: atom_id res chain seq x y z
N MET A 1 9.79 0.94 32.60
CA MET A 1 8.73 0.64 31.60
C MET A 1 8.69 -0.88 31.43
N SER A 2 7.54 -1.54 31.56
CA SER A 2 7.48 -3.02 31.47
C SER A 2 7.52 -3.51 30.02
N GLU A 3 8.06 -4.71 29.80
CA GLU A 3 8.13 -5.36 28.48
C GLU A 3 6.78 -5.36 27.77
N LEU A 4 5.71 -5.77 28.47
CA LEU A 4 4.34 -5.74 27.97
C LEU A 4 3.90 -4.37 27.42
N ARG A 5 4.28 -3.27 28.11
CA ARG A 5 3.92 -1.92 27.63
C ARG A 5 4.73 -1.56 26.40
N VAL A 6 5.99 -1.98 26.32
CA VAL A 6 6.85 -1.74 25.16
C VAL A 6 6.32 -2.50 23.94
N SER A 7 5.99 -3.78 24.07
CA SER A 7 5.46 -4.59 22.95
C SER A 7 4.13 -4.07 22.39
N ARG A 8 3.24 -3.56 23.26
CA ARG A 8 2.03 -2.84 22.82
C ARG A 8 2.35 -1.53 22.10
N LEU A 9 3.32 -0.74 22.57
CA LEU A 9 3.76 0.48 21.89
C LEU A 9 4.37 0.17 20.52
N VAL A 10 5.13 -0.92 20.37
CA VAL A 10 5.64 -1.37 19.08
C VAL A 10 4.49 -1.67 18.12
N CYS A 11 3.44 -2.36 18.56
CA CYS A 11 2.25 -2.59 17.72
C CYS A 11 1.59 -1.29 17.28
N LEU A 12 1.48 -0.29 18.18
CA LEU A 12 0.93 1.02 17.86
C LEU A 12 1.78 1.74 16.80
N VAL A 13 3.10 1.73 16.93
CA VAL A 13 4.02 2.33 15.95
C VAL A 13 3.88 1.64 14.60
N MET A 14 3.87 0.30 14.58
CA MET A 14 3.73 -0.46 13.34
C MET A 14 2.37 -0.24 12.65
N ALA A 15 1.31 0.06 13.41
CA ALA A 15 0.02 0.41 12.85
C ALA A 15 0.00 1.77 12.12
N LEU A 16 0.94 2.67 12.42
CA LEU A 16 1.02 3.98 11.78
C LEU A 16 1.35 3.88 10.29
N TYR A 17 2.13 2.87 9.86
CA TYR A 17 2.50 2.73 8.45
C TYR A 17 1.29 2.58 7.52
N PRO A 18 0.43 1.54 7.66
CA PRO A 18 -0.75 1.43 6.81
C PRO A 18 -1.75 2.57 7.04
N ALA A 19 -1.88 3.07 8.28
CA ALA A 19 -2.83 4.13 8.61
C ALA A 19 -2.48 5.47 7.94
N LEU A 20 -1.25 5.96 8.16
CA LEU A 20 -0.82 7.26 7.67
C LEU A 20 -0.59 7.23 6.16
N TRP A 21 0.04 6.18 5.60
CA TRP A 21 0.22 6.12 4.15
C TRP A 21 -1.11 6.03 3.42
N GLY A 22 -2.07 5.21 3.89
CA GLY A 22 -3.38 5.16 3.25
C GLY A 22 -4.11 6.51 3.26
N ILE A 23 -4.06 7.24 4.37
CA ILE A 23 -4.68 8.58 4.49
C ILE A 23 -3.96 9.61 3.62
N PHE A 24 -2.63 9.63 3.65
CA PHE A 24 -1.85 10.59 2.86
C PHE A 24 -1.90 10.30 1.37
N SER A 25 -1.93 9.03 0.96
CA SER A 25 -2.20 8.64 -0.43
C SER A 25 -3.55 9.19 -0.91
N LEU A 26 -4.62 9.04 -0.12
CA LEU A 26 -5.92 9.63 -0.46
C LEU A 26 -5.83 11.15 -0.64
N MET A 27 -5.18 11.85 0.29
CA MET A 27 -5.02 13.30 0.21
C MET A 27 -4.24 13.71 -1.05
N ASN A 28 -3.14 13.03 -1.35
CA ASN A 28 -2.29 13.31 -2.51
C ASN A 28 -3.02 13.02 -3.83
N ASN A 29 -3.71 11.88 -3.92
CA ASN A 29 -4.43 11.48 -5.13
C ASN A 29 -5.62 12.39 -5.40
N ILE A 30 -6.33 12.88 -4.38
CA ILE A 30 -7.44 13.84 -4.58
C ILE A 30 -6.93 15.24 -4.94
N ALA A 31 -5.76 15.64 -4.45
CA ALA A 31 -5.21 16.98 -4.71
C ALA A 31 -5.01 17.26 -6.21
N ASP A 32 -4.58 16.26 -6.98
CA ASP A 32 -4.55 16.31 -8.44
C ASP A 32 -4.78 14.93 -9.05
N PHE A 33 -6.05 14.49 -9.02
CA PHE A 33 -6.41 13.15 -9.50
C PHE A 33 -6.14 12.98 -11.00
N SER A 34 -6.50 13.98 -11.80
CA SER A 34 -6.29 13.94 -13.25
C SER A 34 -4.82 13.93 -13.62
N GLY A 35 -4.02 14.81 -13.03
CA GLY A 35 -2.58 14.83 -13.28
C GLY A 35 -1.89 13.58 -12.76
N THR A 36 -2.31 13.02 -11.63
CA THR A 36 -1.75 11.75 -11.13
C THR A 36 -2.09 10.59 -12.07
N ALA A 37 -3.33 10.52 -12.56
CA ALA A 37 -3.75 9.46 -13.50
C ALA A 37 -2.93 9.53 -14.80
N GLN A 38 -2.79 10.73 -15.36
CA GLN A 38 -2.09 10.95 -16.62
C GLN A 38 -0.57 10.81 -16.50
N ASN A 39 0.04 11.24 -15.40
CA ASN A 39 1.50 11.28 -15.29
C ASN A 39 2.09 10.03 -14.62
N ALA A 40 1.33 9.33 -13.78
CA ALA A 40 1.83 8.16 -13.06
C ALA A 40 1.24 6.83 -13.56
N VAL A 41 -0.06 6.79 -13.91
CA VAL A 41 -0.74 5.53 -14.25
C VAL A 41 -0.75 5.28 -15.76
N GLU A 42 -1.00 6.30 -16.58
CA GLU A 42 -1.05 6.18 -18.04
C GLU A 42 0.25 5.65 -18.66
N PRO A 43 1.46 6.11 -18.26
CA PRO A 43 2.70 5.59 -18.83
C PRO A 43 2.90 4.10 -18.56
N ILE A 44 2.48 3.64 -17.39
CA ILE A 44 2.53 2.22 -17.01
C ILE A 44 1.56 1.41 -17.87
N LEU A 45 0.28 1.78 -17.91
CA LEU A 45 -0.75 1.01 -18.62
C LEU A 45 -0.52 0.97 -20.14
N SER A 46 -0.06 2.09 -20.71
CA SER A 46 0.22 2.19 -22.15
C SER A 46 1.52 1.50 -22.55
N MET A 47 2.39 1.18 -21.59
CA MET A 47 3.74 0.62 -21.80
C MET A 47 4.62 1.46 -22.74
N LYS A 48 4.30 2.74 -22.94
CA LYS A 48 4.92 3.57 -23.99
C LYS A 48 6.42 3.80 -23.77
N ASP A 49 6.85 3.82 -22.50
CA ASP A 49 8.24 4.12 -22.11
C ASP A 49 9.10 2.85 -21.93
N THR A 50 8.59 1.68 -22.30
CA THR A 50 9.30 0.39 -22.27
C THR A 50 10.19 0.20 -23.51
N TYR A 51 10.86 -0.95 -23.61
CA TYR A 51 11.66 -1.30 -24.81
C TYR A 51 10.82 -1.54 -26.07
N ASN A 52 9.49 -1.52 -25.96
CA ASN A 52 8.56 -1.70 -27.09
C ASN A 52 8.80 -3.03 -27.85
N ILE A 53 9.19 -4.09 -27.12
CA ILE A 53 9.41 -5.42 -27.70
C ILE A 53 8.06 -5.94 -28.25
N PRO A 54 7.93 -6.26 -29.56
CA PRO A 54 6.64 -6.60 -30.16
C PRO A 54 5.88 -7.75 -29.46
N GLY A 55 6.61 -8.72 -28.91
CA GLY A 55 6.04 -9.85 -28.18
C GLY A 55 5.44 -9.51 -26.80
N GLN A 56 5.67 -8.30 -26.27
CA GLN A 56 5.19 -7.86 -24.96
C GLN A 56 4.04 -6.85 -25.05
N MET A 57 3.91 -6.12 -26.16
CA MET A 57 2.99 -4.98 -26.30
C MET A 57 1.52 -5.35 -26.45
N TRP A 58 1.19 -6.65 -26.60
CA TRP A 58 -0.20 -7.12 -26.76
C TRP A 58 -1.11 -6.82 -25.56
N ARG A 59 -0.53 -6.53 -24.39
CA ARG A 59 -1.24 -6.20 -23.13
C ARG A 59 -1.25 -4.70 -22.80
N ALA A 60 -0.68 -3.86 -23.65
CA ALA A 60 -0.74 -2.41 -23.49
C ALA A 60 -2.18 -1.89 -23.62
N ILE A 61 -2.51 -0.86 -22.85
CA ILE A 61 -3.86 -0.28 -22.79
C ILE A 61 -3.79 1.20 -23.20
N HIS A 62 -4.54 1.59 -24.23
CA HIS A 62 -4.41 2.91 -24.87
C HIS A 62 -5.65 3.82 -24.80
N PHE A 63 -6.75 3.40 -24.19
CA PHE A 63 -7.95 4.23 -24.14
C PHE A 63 -7.88 5.26 -22.99
N SER A 64 -8.42 6.45 -23.22
CA SER A 64 -8.25 7.63 -22.36
C SER A 64 -8.70 7.45 -20.91
N GLU A 65 -9.72 6.62 -20.67
CA GLU A 65 -10.30 6.43 -19.33
C GLU A 65 -9.53 5.43 -18.47
N ALA A 66 -8.67 4.58 -19.06
CA ALA A 66 -7.98 3.51 -18.34
C ALA A 66 -7.14 4.02 -17.14
N PRO A 67 -6.37 5.11 -17.26
CA PRO A 67 -5.55 5.61 -16.15
C PRO A 67 -6.40 6.13 -14.99
N TYR A 68 -7.55 6.74 -15.27
CA TYR A 68 -8.47 7.25 -14.25
C TYR A 68 -9.14 6.10 -13.48
N ILE A 69 -9.54 5.04 -14.18
CA ILE A 69 -10.07 3.83 -13.55
C ILE A 69 -8.99 3.17 -12.70
N GLY A 70 -7.77 3.05 -13.23
CA GLY A 70 -6.62 2.50 -12.51
C GLY A 70 -6.33 3.27 -11.22
N LEU A 71 -6.22 4.60 -11.31
CA LEU A 71 -5.98 5.45 -10.14
C LEU A 71 -7.15 5.39 -9.14
N ALA A 72 -8.40 5.27 -9.61
CA ALA A 72 -9.56 5.17 -8.73
C ALA A 72 -9.49 3.87 -7.90
N VAL A 73 -9.13 2.75 -8.53
CA VAL A 73 -8.96 1.45 -7.85
C VAL A 73 -7.80 1.50 -6.85
N ILE A 74 -6.66 2.07 -7.26
CA ILE A 74 -5.48 2.25 -6.38
C ILE A 74 -5.88 3.10 -5.16
N THR A 75 -6.45 4.28 -5.40
CA THR A 75 -6.86 5.22 -4.34
C THR A 75 -7.87 4.58 -3.40
N MET A 76 -8.85 3.83 -3.91
CA MET A 76 -9.83 3.12 -3.10
C MET A 76 -9.15 2.12 -2.15
N MET A 77 -8.21 1.32 -2.65
CA MET A 77 -7.53 0.30 -1.84
C MET A 77 -6.54 0.91 -0.84
N GLU A 78 -5.82 1.97 -1.22
CA GLU A 78 -4.97 2.74 -0.29
C GLU A 78 -5.81 3.35 0.84
N THR A 79 -6.97 3.93 0.49
CA THR A 79 -7.91 4.49 1.46
C THR A 79 -8.45 3.43 2.40
N LEU A 80 -8.81 2.26 1.87
CA LEU A 80 -9.26 1.13 2.67
C LEU A 80 -8.17 0.69 3.65
N ALA A 81 -6.91 0.60 3.20
CA ALA A 81 -5.77 0.31 4.08
C ALA A 81 -5.68 1.33 5.24
N GLY A 82 -5.74 2.62 4.91
CA GLY A 82 -5.69 3.72 5.87
C GLY A 82 -6.82 3.70 6.90
N ILE A 83 -8.06 3.50 6.45
CA ILE A 83 -9.25 3.45 7.31
C ILE A 83 -9.17 2.25 8.27
N LEU A 84 -8.94 1.04 7.75
CA LEU A 84 -8.88 -0.18 8.55
C LEU A 84 -7.78 -0.09 9.61
N ALA A 85 -6.60 0.36 9.23
CA ALA A 85 -5.48 0.52 10.15
C ALA A 85 -5.74 1.62 11.19
N SER A 86 -6.37 2.73 10.81
CA SER A 86 -6.74 3.80 11.75
C SER A 86 -7.76 3.32 12.79
N VAL A 87 -8.77 2.55 12.37
CA VAL A 87 -9.73 1.91 13.29
C VAL A 87 -8.99 1.00 14.27
N GLY A 88 -8.11 0.13 13.77
CA GLY A 88 -7.32 -0.76 14.60
C GLY A 88 -6.39 -0.05 15.58
N LEU A 89 -5.72 1.02 15.14
CA LEU A 89 -4.88 1.89 15.96
C LEU A 89 -5.67 2.51 17.11
N ILE A 90 -6.85 3.10 16.82
CA ILE A 90 -7.72 3.72 17.84
C ILE A 90 -8.19 2.68 18.87
N LEU A 91 -8.58 1.48 18.41
CA LEU A 91 -9.00 0.38 19.30
C LEU A 91 -7.87 -0.09 20.21
N MET A 92 -6.64 -0.21 19.70
CA MET A 92 -5.46 -0.56 20.50
C MET A 92 -5.11 0.54 21.50
N LEU A 93 -5.14 1.82 21.10
CA LEU A 93 -4.90 2.96 21.99
C LEU A 93 -5.87 2.99 23.18
N ARG A 94 -7.17 2.80 22.90
CA ARG A 94 -8.21 2.74 23.95
C ARG A 94 -8.09 1.51 24.87
N SER A 95 -7.33 0.50 24.44
CA SER A 95 -7.17 -0.78 25.15
C SER A 95 -5.75 -0.99 25.68
N LEU A 96 -4.92 0.08 25.72
CA LEU A 96 -3.49 -0.01 26.04
C LEU A 96 -3.21 -0.60 27.44
N THR A 97 -4.11 -0.43 28.40
CA THR A 97 -4.02 -1.00 29.76
C THR A 97 -5.05 -2.09 30.02
N LYS A 98 -5.85 -2.46 29.02
CA LYS A 98 -6.94 -3.44 29.13
C LYS A 98 -6.44 -4.88 28.86
N PRO A 99 -7.24 -5.92 29.19
CA PRO A 99 -6.88 -7.30 28.90
C PRO A 99 -6.60 -7.56 27.42
N TYR A 100 -5.71 -8.50 27.13
CA TYR A 100 -5.24 -8.80 25.77
C TYR A 100 -6.36 -8.98 24.72
N PRO A 101 -7.47 -9.70 24.98
CA PRO A 101 -8.52 -9.87 23.97
C PRO A 101 -9.11 -8.56 23.43
N GLN A 102 -9.15 -7.52 24.26
CA GLN A 102 -9.63 -6.20 23.83
C GLN A 102 -8.59 -5.47 22.97
N PHE A 103 -7.31 -5.62 23.30
CA PHE A 103 -6.20 -5.09 22.50
C PHE A 103 -6.07 -5.81 21.15
N SER A 104 -6.19 -7.14 21.14
CA SER A 104 -6.04 -7.97 19.93
C SER A 104 -7.14 -7.76 18.90
N THR A 105 -8.31 -7.24 19.30
CA THR A 105 -9.34 -6.81 18.35
C THR A 105 -8.79 -5.70 17.44
N GLY A 106 -8.10 -4.70 18.00
CA GLY A 106 -7.47 -3.66 17.20
C GLY A 106 -6.35 -4.19 16.30
N LYS A 107 -5.62 -5.23 16.74
CA LYS A 107 -4.62 -5.90 15.92
C LYS A 107 -5.19 -6.47 14.62
N ALA A 108 -6.35 -7.12 14.68
CA ALA A 108 -6.99 -7.70 13.51
C ALA A 108 -7.33 -6.64 12.43
N TRP A 109 -7.82 -5.47 12.85
CA TRP A 109 -8.11 -4.35 11.94
C TRP A 109 -6.85 -3.79 11.28
N VAL A 110 -5.76 -3.62 12.04
CA VAL A 110 -4.49 -3.18 11.45
C VAL A 110 -3.93 -4.21 10.49
N MET A 111 -4.02 -5.51 10.81
CA MET A 111 -3.60 -6.56 9.90
C MET A 111 -4.37 -6.51 8.58
N ALA A 112 -5.69 -6.33 8.61
CA ALA A 112 -6.49 -6.16 7.40
C ALA A 112 -6.03 -4.94 6.59
N GLY A 113 -5.78 -3.80 7.24
CA GLY A 113 -5.25 -2.60 6.59
C GLY A 113 -3.85 -2.82 5.97
N ALA A 114 -2.94 -3.47 6.70
CA ALA A 114 -1.61 -3.82 6.20
C ALA A 114 -1.66 -4.82 5.03
N THR A 115 -2.64 -5.73 5.01
CA THR A 115 -2.88 -6.60 3.85
C THR A 115 -3.34 -5.80 2.64
N CYS A 116 -4.28 -4.86 2.80
CA CYS A 116 -4.66 -3.94 1.71
C CYS A 116 -3.46 -3.16 1.18
N ALA A 117 -2.60 -2.65 2.07
CA ALA A 117 -1.36 -1.99 1.71
C ALA A 117 -0.44 -2.89 0.86
N ILE A 118 -0.21 -4.14 1.28
CA ILE A 118 0.60 -5.10 0.51
C ILE A 118 -0.06 -5.44 -0.83
N LEU A 119 -1.39 -5.48 -0.92
CA LEU A 119 -2.09 -5.67 -2.20
C LEU A 119 -1.84 -4.49 -3.15
N VAL A 120 -1.80 -3.25 -2.66
CA VAL A 120 -1.49 -2.08 -3.50
C VAL A 120 -0.03 -2.10 -3.91
N TRP A 121 0.89 -2.04 -2.95
CA TRP A 121 2.30 -1.81 -3.25
C TRP A 121 3.01 -3.10 -3.66
N GLY A 122 2.80 -4.21 -2.96
CA GLY A 122 3.38 -5.49 -3.34
C GLY A 122 2.76 -6.03 -4.63
N VAL A 123 1.47 -6.37 -4.62
CA VAL A 123 0.84 -7.02 -5.78
C VAL A 123 0.61 -6.02 -6.92
N GLY A 124 -0.01 -4.89 -6.63
CA GLY A 124 -0.35 -3.89 -7.65
C GLY A 124 0.88 -3.28 -8.31
N PHE A 125 1.80 -2.70 -7.54
CA PHE A 125 2.95 -2.00 -8.14
C PHE A 125 4.14 -2.91 -8.44
N MET A 126 4.49 -3.89 -7.58
CA MET A 126 5.66 -4.72 -7.90
C MET A 126 5.37 -5.78 -8.96
N VAL A 127 4.21 -6.46 -8.87
CA VAL A 127 3.87 -7.55 -9.80
C VAL A 127 3.11 -7.04 -11.02
N VAL A 128 2.01 -6.31 -10.84
CA VAL A 128 1.18 -5.88 -11.97
C VAL A 128 1.84 -4.73 -12.74
N ALA A 129 2.16 -3.60 -12.10
CA ALA A 129 2.84 -2.51 -12.80
C ALA A 129 4.26 -2.90 -13.22
N GLY A 130 5.03 -3.49 -12.30
CA GLY A 130 6.41 -3.92 -12.52
C GLY A 130 6.55 -4.94 -13.65
N ASP A 131 6.00 -6.15 -13.50
CA ASP A 131 6.27 -7.27 -14.41
C ASP A 131 5.17 -7.49 -15.46
N TRP A 132 3.90 -7.22 -15.13
CA TRP A 132 2.84 -7.34 -16.14
C TRP A 132 2.87 -6.17 -17.14
N PHE A 133 3.13 -4.94 -16.70
CA PHE A 133 3.26 -3.79 -17.60
C PHE A 133 4.71 -3.41 -17.93
N MET A 134 5.69 -4.21 -17.49
CA MET A 134 7.13 -3.99 -17.75
C MET A 134 7.63 -2.61 -17.31
N ALA A 135 7.11 -2.05 -16.21
CA ALA A 135 7.63 -0.79 -15.67
C ALA A 135 9.11 -0.89 -15.25
N TRP A 136 9.64 -2.10 -15.04
CA TRP A 136 11.09 -2.30 -14.84
C TRP A 136 11.92 -2.00 -16.09
N GLU A 137 11.34 -2.13 -17.29
CA GLU A 137 11.95 -1.80 -18.58
C GLU A 137 11.86 -0.30 -18.92
N ALA A 138 11.35 0.54 -18.01
CA ALA A 138 11.24 1.98 -18.24
C ALA A 138 12.59 2.56 -18.69
N THR A 139 12.57 3.28 -19.80
CA THR A 139 13.78 3.86 -20.42
C THR A 139 14.45 4.87 -19.47
N GLU A 140 13.64 5.61 -18.71
CA GLU A 140 14.10 6.49 -17.65
C GLU A 140 13.83 5.87 -16.28
N ASN A 141 14.86 5.80 -15.44
CA ASN A 141 14.79 5.28 -14.07
C ASN A 141 14.17 3.87 -13.98
N PRO A 142 14.78 2.85 -14.62
CA PRO A 142 14.32 1.48 -14.52
C PRO A 142 14.23 1.03 -13.06
N LEU A 143 13.29 0.13 -12.76
CA LEU A 143 12.97 -0.38 -11.42
C LEU A 143 12.40 0.65 -10.42
N SER A 144 12.29 1.93 -10.76
CA SER A 144 11.80 2.97 -9.83
C SER A 144 10.41 2.65 -9.24
N THR A 145 9.49 2.13 -10.07
CA THR A 145 8.16 1.69 -9.62
C THR A 145 8.24 0.58 -8.59
N GLN A 146 9.02 -0.47 -8.86
CA GLN A 146 9.16 -1.63 -7.97
C GLN A 146 9.92 -1.28 -6.68
N LEU A 147 10.97 -0.46 -6.78
CA LEU A 147 11.73 0.00 -5.61
C LEU A 147 10.89 0.94 -4.73
N GLY A 148 10.16 1.88 -5.34
CA GLY A 148 9.22 2.74 -4.61
C GLY A 148 8.17 1.89 -3.89
N ALA A 149 7.55 0.94 -4.59
CA ALA A 149 6.59 0.03 -4.01
C ALA A 149 7.14 -0.84 -2.88
N LEU A 150 8.39 -1.31 -2.99
CA LEU A 150 9.08 -2.05 -1.93
C LEU A 150 9.19 -1.23 -0.64
N LEU A 151 9.48 0.08 -0.74
CA LEU A 151 9.58 0.97 0.43
C LEU A 151 8.26 1.06 1.21
N TYR A 152 7.13 1.04 0.53
CA TYR A 152 5.81 1.00 1.17
C TYR A 152 5.44 -0.40 1.66
N MET A 153 5.71 -1.44 0.87
CA MET A 153 5.34 -2.81 1.21
C MET A 153 6.08 -3.32 2.45
N VAL A 154 7.39 -3.08 2.57
CA VAL A 154 8.22 -3.68 3.62
C VAL A 154 7.72 -3.35 5.03
N PRO A 155 7.44 -2.09 5.42
CA PRO A 155 6.96 -1.81 6.77
C PRO A 155 5.58 -2.39 7.07
N ASN A 156 4.72 -2.52 6.05
CA ASN A 156 3.43 -3.19 6.19
C ASN A 156 3.58 -4.70 6.40
N THR A 157 4.52 -5.34 5.69
CA THR A 157 4.87 -6.76 5.93
C THR A 157 5.48 -6.96 7.31
N LEU A 158 6.38 -6.06 7.74
CA LEU A 158 6.93 -6.08 9.09
C LEU A 158 5.83 -5.90 10.15
N ALA A 159 4.83 -5.05 9.90
CA ALA A 159 3.68 -4.91 10.78
C ALA A 159 2.94 -6.25 10.91
N LEU A 160 2.65 -6.95 9.80
CA LEU A 160 2.03 -8.27 9.88
C LEU A 160 2.87 -9.27 10.69
N ILE A 161 4.19 -9.31 10.48
CA ILE A 161 5.09 -10.20 11.23
C ILE A 161 5.03 -9.88 12.73
N VAL A 162 5.12 -8.61 13.11
CA VAL A 162 5.02 -8.16 14.50
C VAL A 162 3.68 -8.56 15.09
N PHE A 163 2.57 -8.34 14.39
CA PHE A 163 1.24 -8.60 14.90
C PHE A 163 0.94 -10.09 15.04
N LEU A 164 1.43 -10.92 14.11
CA LEU A 164 1.31 -12.38 14.19
C LEU A 164 2.20 -12.98 15.29
N SER A 165 3.36 -12.38 15.52
CA SER A 165 4.33 -12.81 16.55
C SER A 165 3.97 -12.32 17.95
N HIS A 166 3.30 -11.17 18.05
CA HIS A 166 2.88 -10.60 19.32
C HIS A 166 1.78 -11.45 19.95
N LYS A 167 2.18 -12.32 20.86
CA LYS A 167 1.32 -13.09 21.75
C LYS A 167 1.71 -12.61 23.14
N GLU A 168 0.81 -11.89 23.80
CA GLU A 168 1.07 -11.48 25.19
C GLU A 168 1.22 -12.70 26.09
#